data_AF-A0A925HJI5-F1
#
_entry.id   AF-A0A925HJI5-F1
#
_cell.length_a   1.000
_cell.length_b   1.000
_cell.length_c   1.000
_cell.angle_alpha   90.00
_cell.angle_beta   90.00
_cell.angle_gamma   90.00
#
_symmetry.space_group_name_H-M   'P 1'
#
loop_
_entity.id
_entity.type
_entity.pdbx_description
1 polymer ?
#
loop_
_entity_poly.entity_id
_entity_poly.type
_entity_poly.pdbx_seq_one_letter_code
_entity_poly.pdbx_strand_id
1 'polypeptide(L)'
;MSDTTWPALLAHWTEFARSSVALPKNAEGDRWRSAAAPIIGLQAVTFALGDLAKLEDGGNERPVAIDKASILIRKHATELHELWRGEPLHAELAKLIEDARGALRIAKESGLEWRVTEERLVVGHPGELIETLIAPGSAHFRGDLYLPVPGVSLFRGSPAAFCRGPAGGPPQPEQFVLRAVKEFLVDVSKPQAVSGARQVYRQFDFGSGRIVRDLVVPLDAALPAGQPQLVAAILGGAPQAVPLPIRGMADVEPVEVVFEGGRG
;
A
#
# COMPACT_ATOMS: atom_id res chain seq x y z
N MET A 1 14.29 -0.75 -12.68
CA MET A 1 14.84 -2.03 -13.16
C MET A 1 15.57 -1.72 -14.43
N SER A 2 16.85 -2.10 -14.52
CA SER A 2 17.63 -1.87 -15.73
C SER A 2 17.11 -2.76 -16.86
N ASP A 3 17.39 -2.35 -18.09
CA ASP A 3 17.04 -3.06 -19.34
C ASP A 3 17.54 -4.53 -19.36
N THR A 4 18.48 -4.89 -18.48
CA THR A 4 19.08 -6.22 -18.33
C THR A 4 18.36 -7.16 -17.36
N THR A 5 17.52 -6.65 -16.46
CA THR A 5 16.84 -7.49 -15.45
C THR A 5 15.78 -8.40 -16.07
N TRP A 6 15.02 -7.89 -17.04
CA TRP A 6 13.97 -8.63 -17.74
C TRP A 6 14.52 -9.77 -18.62
N PRO A 7 15.55 -9.54 -19.46
CA PRO A 7 16.23 -10.62 -20.17
C PRO A 7 16.80 -11.70 -19.25
N ALA A 8 17.37 -11.31 -18.09
CA ALA A 8 17.90 -12.28 -17.13
C ALA A 8 16.80 -13.14 -16.49
N LEU A 9 15.65 -12.55 -16.12
CA LEU A 9 14.49 -13.29 -15.61
C LEU A 9 13.91 -14.25 -16.65
N LEU A 10 13.77 -13.79 -17.89
CA LEU A 10 13.30 -14.63 -19.00
C LEU A 10 14.26 -15.79 -19.29
N ALA A 11 15.57 -15.54 -19.27
CA ALA A 11 16.58 -16.57 -19.40
C ALA A 11 16.48 -17.61 -18.29
N HIS A 12 16.32 -17.15 -17.03
CA HIS A 12 16.16 -18.03 -15.88
C HIS A 12 14.90 -18.89 -15.97
N TRP A 13 13.75 -18.34 -16.37
CA TRP A 13 12.52 -19.13 -16.56
C TRP A 13 12.62 -20.11 -17.72
N THR A 14 13.32 -19.73 -18.80
CA THR A 14 13.58 -20.63 -19.93
C THR A 14 14.46 -21.79 -19.50
N GLU A 15 15.49 -21.53 -18.69
CA GLU A 15 16.36 -22.55 -18.13
C GLU A 15 15.61 -23.47 -17.17
N PHE A 16 14.78 -22.91 -16.28
CA PHE A 16 13.93 -23.69 -15.39
C PHE A 16 12.97 -24.61 -16.16
N ALA A 17 12.28 -24.08 -17.18
CA ALA A 17 11.40 -24.86 -18.04
C ALA A 17 12.15 -25.96 -18.83
N ARG A 18 13.39 -25.72 -19.26
CA ARG A 18 14.21 -26.76 -19.89
C ARG A 18 14.67 -27.83 -18.90
N SER A 19 15.04 -27.44 -17.68
CA SER A 19 15.50 -28.36 -16.65
C SER A 19 14.39 -29.29 -16.14
N SER A 20 13.14 -28.81 -16.10
CA SER A 20 12.01 -29.62 -15.65
C SER A 20 11.76 -30.81 -16.59
N VAL A 21 11.96 -30.65 -17.90
CA VAL A 21 11.85 -31.72 -18.90
C VAL A 21 12.87 -32.85 -18.66
N ALA A 22 14.02 -32.54 -18.06
CA ALA A 22 15.08 -33.50 -17.77
C ALA A 22 14.90 -34.28 -16.45
N LEU A 23 13.83 -34.02 -15.68
CA LEU A 23 13.57 -34.71 -14.41
C LEU A 23 13.35 -36.24 -14.61
N PRO A 24 13.59 -37.06 -13.58
CA PRO A 24 13.32 -38.50 -13.65
C PRO A 24 11.90 -38.82 -14.12
N LYS A 25 11.73 -39.91 -14.88
CA LYS A 25 10.41 -40.38 -15.34
C LYS A 25 9.72 -41.22 -14.26
N ASN A 26 9.43 -40.58 -13.13
CA ASN A 26 8.68 -41.15 -12.02
C ASN A 26 7.54 -40.19 -11.61
N ALA A 27 6.65 -40.65 -10.74
CA ALA A 27 5.46 -39.88 -10.32
C ALA A 27 5.81 -38.50 -9.74
N GLU A 28 6.91 -38.40 -8.99
CA GLU A 28 7.39 -37.14 -8.43
C GLU A 28 7.95 -36.19 -9.51
N GLY A 29 8.75 -36.71 -10.44
CA GLY A 29 9.29 -35.94 -11.56
C GLY A 29 8.20 -35.46 -12.53
N ASP A 30 7.16 -36.26 -12.76
CA ASP A 30 5.98 -35.86 -13.54
C ASP A 30 5.19 -34.74 -12.85
N ARG A 31 5.05 -34.81 -11.52
CA ARG A 31 4.42 -33.76 -10.72
C ARG A 31 5.19 -32.44 -10.83
N TRP A 32 6.51 -32.47 -10.65
CA TRP A 32 7.36 -31.27 -10.77
C TRP A 32 7.41 -30.70 -12.19
N ARG A 33 7.42 -31.55 -13.22
CA ARG A 33 7.24 -31.11 -14.62
C ARG A 33 5.94 -30.34 -14.80
N SER A 34 4.85 -30.87 -14.27
CA SER A 34 3.52 -30.28 -14.39
C SER A 34 3.38 -28.98 -13.59
N ALA A 35 4.15 -28.84 -12.51
CA ALA A 35 4.21 -27.64 -11.68
C ALA A 35 4.97 -26.47 -12.33
N ALA A 36 5.79 -26.72 -13.36
CA ALA A 36 6.66 -25.69 -13.93
C ALA A 36 5.88 -24.47 -14.46
N ALA A 37 4.78 -24.70 -15.18
CA ALA A 37 3.94 -23.63 -15.72
C ALA A 37 3.28 -22.75 -14.64
N PRO A 38 2.57 -23.29 -13.63
CA PRO A 38 2.00 -22.46 -12.57
C PRO A 38 3.06 -21.76 -11.70
N ILE A 39 4.25 -22.35 -11.50
CA ILE A 39 5.37 -21.69 -10.81
C ILE A 39 5.81 -20.43 -11.59
N ILE A 40 6.06 -20.57 -12.90
CA ILE A 40 6.42 -19.45 -13.76
C ILE A 40 5.30 -18.40 -13.76
N GLY A 41 4.04 -18.84 -13.83
CA GLY A 41 2.88 -17.95 -13.80
C GLY A 41 2.80 -17.10 -12.53
N LEU A 42 2.98 -17.70 -11.34
CA LEU A 42 2.99 -16.98 -10.08
C LEU A 42 4.13 -15.94 -10.01
N GLN A 43 5.35 -16.34 -10.40
CA GLN A 43 6.48 -15.42 -10.42
C GLN A 43 6.26 -14.27 -11.39
N ALA A 44 5.81 -14.55 -12.62
CA ALA A 44 5.54 -13.54 -13.62
C ALA A 44 4.52 -12.50 -13.12
N VAL A 45 3.42 -12.94 -12.50
CA VAL A 45 2.42 -12.03 -11.92
C VAL A 45 3.02 -11.23 -10.76
N THR A 46 3.82 -11.85 -9.90
CA THR A 46 4.50 -11.18 -8.77
C THR A 46 5.38 -10.03 -9.25
N PHE A 47 6.23 -10.25 -10.25
CA PHE A 47 7.09 -9.21 -10.80
C PHE A 47 6.30 -8.14 -11.55
N ALA A 48 5.29 -8.53 -12.34
CA ALA A 48 4.43 -7.59 -13.04
C ALA A 48 3.71 -6.63 -12.07
N LEU A 49 3.25 -7.14 -10.92
CA LEU A 49 2.63 -6.33 -9.88
C LEU A 49 3.62 -5.34 -9.24
N GLY A 50 4.87 -5.74 -9.04
CA GLY A 50 5.93 -4.84 -8.54
C GLY A 50 6.28 -3.70 -9.50
N ASP A 51 6.08 -3.91 -10.80
CA ASP A 51 6.36 -2.94 -11.85
C ASP A 51 5.15 -2.11 -12.27
N LEU A 52 3.96 -2.42 -11.73
CA LEU A 52 2.70 -1.78 -12.10
C LEU A 52 2.70 -0.26 -11.89
N ALA A 53 3.50 0.25 -10.94
CA ALA A 53 3.63 1.69 -10.69
C ALA A 53 4.48 2.44 -11.74
N LYS A 54 5.21 1.72 -12.61
CA LYS A 54 6.05 2.31 -13.67
C LYS A 54 5.31 2.50 -14.98
N LEU A 55 4.13 1.89 -15.12
CA LEU A 55 3.33 1.98 -16.33
C LEU A 55 2.54 3.29 -16.29
N GLU A 56 2.58 4.05 -17.38
CA GLU A 56 1.72 5.21 -17.55
C GLU A 56 0.26 4.74 -17.58
N ASP A 57 -0.54 5.20 -16.62
CA ASP A 57 -1.94 4.78 -16.45
C ASP A 57 -2.85 5.56 -17.43
N GLY A 58 -2.57 5.43 -18.73
CA GLY A 58 -3.19 6.21 -19.81
C GLY A 58 -4.67 5.89 -20.10
N GLY A 59 -5.31 5.02 -19.31
CA GLY A 59 -6.64 4.49 -19.66
C GLY A 59 -7.44 3.81 -18.56
N ASN A 60 -7.10 3.98 -17.27
CA ASN A 60 -7.84 3.35 -16.16
C ASN A 60 -7.85 1.81 -16.24
N GLU A 61 -6.79 1.20 -16.79
CA GLU A 61 -6.65 -0.25 -16.97
C GLU A 61 -6.16 -0.96 -15.70
N ARG A 62 -5.55 -0.21 -14.77
CA ARG A 62 -5.01 -0.75 -13.52
C ARG A 62 -6.03 -1.58 -12.72
N PRO A 63 -7.29 -1.15 -12.48
CA PRO A 63 -8.27 -1.99 -11.79
C PRO A 63 -8.48 -3.34 -12.47
N VAL A 64 -8.57 -3.36 -13.80
CA VAL A 64 -8.72 -4.59 -14.60
C VAL A 64 -7.47 -5.46 -14.49
N ALA A 65 -6.27 -4.87 -14.51
CA ALA A 65 -5.02 -5.60 -14.34
C ALA A 65 -4.91 -6.24 -12.96
N ILE A 66 -5.31 -5.52 -11.90
CA ILE A 66 -5.36 -6.01 -10.53
C ILE A 66 -6.35 -7.18 -10.38
N ASP A 67 -7.55 -7.06 -10.97
CA ASP A 67 -8.54 -8.14 -10.94
C ASP A 67 -8.05 -9.38 -11.71
N LYS A 68 -7.43 -9.17 -12.87
CA LYS A 68 -6.82 -10.25 -13.67
C LYS A 68 -5.68 -10.94 -12.90
N ALA A 69 -4.82 -10.18 -12.23
CA ALA A 69 -3.74 -10.72 -11.40
C ALA A 69 -4.30 -11.60 -10.26
N SER A 70 -5.36 -11.15 -9.60
CA SER A 70 -6.08 -11.93 -8.58
C SER A 70 -6.57 -13.29 -9.11
N ILE A 71 -7.19 -13.29 -10.30
CA ILE A 71 -7.67 -14.52 -10.96
C ILE A 71 -6.50 -15.45 -11.31
N LEU A 72 -5.42 -14.92 -11.87
CA LEU A 72 -4.25 -15.71 -12.27
C LEU A 72 -3.55 -16.34 -11.06
N ILE A 73 -3.36 -15.59 -9.97
CA ILE A 73 -2.79 -16.12 -8.73
C ILE A 73 -3.65 -17.25 -8.19
N ARG A 74 -4.98 -17.05 -8.13
CA ARG A 74 -5.90 -18.10 -7.67
C ARG A 74 -5.84 -19.34 -8.57
N LYS A 75 -5.81 -19.17 -9.89
CA LYS A 75 -5.71 -20.25 -10.86
C LYS A 75 -4.44 -21.09 -10.61
N HIS A 76 -3.27 -20.46 -10.60
CA HIS A 76 -2.00 -21.18 -10.44
C HIS A 76 -1.83 -21.81 -9.06
N ALA A 77 -2.31 -21.16 -8.00
CA ALA A 77 -2.32 -21.75 -6.67
C ALA A 77 -3.19 -23.02 -6.63
N THR A 78 -4.38 -23.00 -7.24
CA THR A 78 -5.23 -24.20 -7.34
C THR A 78 -4.55 -25.30 -8.13
N GLU A 79 -3.93 -24.99 -9.29
CA GLU A 79 -3.19 -25.96 -10.10
C GLU A 79 -2.08 -26.65 -9.29
N LEU A 80 -1.34 -25.91 -8.46
CA LEU A 80 -0.31 -26.48 -7.58
C LEU A 80 -0.90 -27.34 -6.47
N HIS A 81 -1.97 -26.91 -5.81
CA HIS A 81 -2.62 -27.72 -4.77
C HIS A 81 -3.18 -29.03 -5.32
N GLU A 82 -3.70 -29.01 -6.54
CA GLU A 82 -4.21 -30.19 -7.23
C GLU A 82 -3.11 -31.21 -7.53
N LEU A 83 -1.92 -30.74 -7.93
CA LEU A 83 -0.76 -31.61 -8.17
C LEU A 83 -0.27 -32.32 -6.90
N TRP A 84 -0.43 -31.70 -5.73
CA TRP A 84 -0.08 -32.27 -4.42
C TRP A 84 -1.30 -32.76 -3.63
N ARG A 85 -2.42 -33.06 -4.31
CA ARG A 85 -3.63 -33.54 -3.61
C ARG A 85 -3.32 -34.79 -2.78
N GLY A 86 -3.68 -34.75 -1.49
CA GLY A 86 -3.45 -35.84 -0.55
C GLY A 86 -2.07 -35.81 0.14
N GLU A 87 -1.22 -34.85 -0.22
CA GLU A 87 0.08 -34.61 0.39
C GLU A 87 0.21 -33.14 0.82
N PRO A 88 1.07 -32.81 1.79
CA PRO A 88 1.36 -31.41 2.10
C PRO A 88 2.05 -30.73 0.92
N LEU A 89 1.64 -29.50 0.60
CA LEU A 89 2.31 -28.68 -0.39
C LEU A 89 3.73 -28.35 0.08
N HIS A 90 4.71 -28.44 -0.82
CA HIS A 90 6.09 -28.11 -0.49
C HIS A 90 6.22 -26.66 0.01
N ALA A 91 7.03 -26.42 1.04
CA ALA A 91 7.16 -25.12 1.70
C ALA A 91 7.51 -23.99 0.72
N GLU A 92 8.42 -24.24 -0.22
CA GLU A 92 8.79 -23.28 -1.28
C GLU A 92 7.63 -22.90 -2.20
N LEU A 93 6.73 -23.83 -2.52
CA LEU A 93 5.55 -23.55 -3.35
C LEU A 93 4.52 -22.75 -2.55
N ALA A 94 4.34 -23.09 -1.27
CA ALA A 94 3.48 -22.33 -0.37
C ALA A 94 3.99 -20.88 -0.25
N LYS A 95 5.30 -20.70 -0.06
CA LYS A 95 5.95 -19.39 -0.02
C LYS A 95 5.74 -18.61 -1.31
N LEU A 96 5.91 -19.24 -2.48
CA LEU A 96 5.68 -18.57 -3.77
C LEU A 96 4.24 -18.06 -3.94
N ILE A 97 3.26 -18.84 -3.49
CA ILE A 97 1.84 -18.42 -3.50
C ILE A 97 1.65 -17.22 -2.56
N GLU A 98 2.24 -17.25 -1.37
CA GLU A 98 2.16 -16.14 -0.41
C GLU A 98 2.87 -14.88 -0.92
N ASP A 99 4.02 -15.00 -1.57
CA ASP A 99 4.74 -13.88 -2.18
C ASP A 99 3.88 -13.21 -3.27
N ALA A 100 3.23 -14.00 -4.13
CA ALA A 100 2.34 -13.48 -5.16
C ALA A 100 1.10 -12.77 -4.58
N ARG A 101 0.50 -13.33 -3.52
CA ARG A 101 -0.60 -12.71 -2.77
C ARG A 101 -0.15 -11.42 -2.08
N GLY A 102 1.05 -11.41 -1.51
CA GLY A 102 1.67 -10.24 -0.89
C GLY A 102 1.88 -9.12 -1.90
N ALA A 103 2.46 -9.42 -3.07
CA ALA A 103 2.63 -8.45 -4.14
C ALA A 103 1.30 -7.86 -4.63
N LEU A 104 0.24 -8.69 -4.74
CA LEU A 104 -1.09 -8.21 -5.12
C LEU A 104 -1.67 -7.25 -4.07
N ARG A 105 -1.48 -7.57 -2.78
CA ARG A 105 -1.92 -6.73 -1.67
C ARG A 105 -1.21 -5.38 -1.71
N ILE A 106 0.11 -5.38 -1.80
CA ILE A 106 0.92 -4.16 -1.92
C ILE A 106 0.49 -3.31 -3.12
N ALA A 107 0.25 -3.94 -4.28
CA ALA A 107 -0.18 -3.21 -5.48
C ALA A 107 -1.57 -2.56 -5.35
N LYS A 108 -2.47 -3.17 -4.55
CA LYS A 108 -3.80 -2.64 -4.24
C LYS A 108 -3.76 -1.55 -3.17
N GLU A 109 -2.82 -1.66 -2.24
CA GLU A 109 -2.77 -0.81 -1.05
C GLU A 109 -1.83 0.36 -1.18
N SER A 110 -0.92 0.33 -2.15
CA SER A 110 0.04 1.39 -2.39
C SER A 110 -0.63 2.73 -2.67
N GLY A 111 0.14 3.79 -2.40
CA GLY A 111 -0.30 5.15 -2.60
C GLY A 111 0.84 6.13 -2.35
N LEU A 112 0.46 7.38 -2.15
CA LEU A 112 1.36 8.49 -1.90
C LEU A 112 1.19 8.98 -0.47
N GLU A 113 2.30 9.21 0.20
CA GLU A 113 2.34 9.72 1.56
C GLU A 113 3.13 11.03 1.63
N TRP A 114 2.62 11.98 2.41
CA TRP A 114 3.31 13.20 2.81
C TRP A 114 3.72 13.08 4.26
N ARG A 115 4.90 13.62 4.61
CA ARG A 115 5.39 13.64 5.98
C ARG A 115 5.66 15.06 6.45
N VAL A 116 5.48 15.29 7.74
CA VAL A 116 5.79 16.58 8.37
C VAL A 116 7.28 16.86 8.25
N THR A 117 7.66 18.02 7.71
CA THR A 117 9.07 18.44 7.60
C THR A 117 9.51 19.38 8.71
N GLU A 118 8.58 20.19 9.21
CA GLU A 118 8.83 21.11 10.31
C GLU A 118 8.72 20.42 11.67
N GLU A 119 9.03 21.13 12.75
CA GLU A 119 8.91 20.59 14.10
C GLU A 119 7.46 20.14 14.41
N ARG A 120 6.49 20.90 13.93
CA ARG A 120 5.07 20.70 14.18
C ARG A 120 4.25 21.06 12.95
N LEU A 121 3.18 20.30 12.72
CA LEU A 121 2.10 20.60 11.79
C LEU A 121 0.77 20.56 12.55
N VAL A 122 -0.04 21.62 12.42
CA VAL A 122 -1.43 21.65 12.87
C VAL A 122 -2.27 22.13 11.70
N VAL A 123 -3.33 21.39 11.38
CA VAL A 123 -4.22 21.72 10.26
C VAL A 123 -5.63 22.03 10.75
N GLY A 124 -6.33 22.86 9.97
CA GLY A 124 -7.74 23.14 10.15
C GLY A 124 -8.63 21.99 9.70
N HIS A 125 -9.94 22.24 9.67
CA HIS A 125 -10.91 21.27 9.17
C HIS A 125 -10.81 21.13 7.64
N PRO A 126 -10.74 19.92 7.06
CA PRO A 126 -10.49 19.70 5.63
C PRO A 126 -11.75 19.84 4.75
N GLY A 127 -12.79 20.53 5.21
CA GLY A 127 -14.11 20.56 4.54
C GLY A 127 -14.02 21.12 3.12
N GLU A 128 -13.39 22.28 2.98
CA GLU A 128 -13.18 22.93 1.69
C GLU A 128 -12.32 22.09 0.74
N LEU A 129 -11.29 21.41 1.27
CA LEU A 129 -10.47 20.48 0.48
C LEU A 129 -11.30 19.30 -0.02
N ILE A 130 -12.11 18.68 0.84
CA ILE A 130 -12.97 17.55 0.49
C ILE A 130 -13.94 17.98 -0.62
N GLU A 131 -14.65 19.10 -0.43
CA GLU A 131 -15.58 19.65 -1.42
C GLU A 131 -14.89 19.90 -2.75
N THR A 132 -13.69 20.52 -2.73
CA THR A 132 -12.89 20.80 -3.92
C THR A 132 -12.49 19.53 -4.67
N LEU A 133 -12.18 18.43 -3.97
CA LEU A 133 -11.73 17.19 -4.61
C LEU A 133 -12.89 16.37 -5.19
N ILE A 134 -14.07 16.40 -4.57
CA ILE A 134 -15.23 15.60 -5.00
C ILE A 134 -16.15 16.35 -5.97
N ALA A 135 -16.07 17.69 -6.03
CA ALA A 135 -16.98 18.51 -6.83
C ALA A 135 -17.03 18.06 -8.31
N PRO A 136 -18.23 17.89 -8.89
CA PRO A 136 -18.37 17.59 -10.32
C PRO A 136 -17.65 18.64 -11.17
N GLY A 137 -16.83 18.19 -12.13
CA GLY A 137 -16.11 19.07 -13.07
C GLY A 137 -14.76 19.63 -12.58
N SER A 138 -14.33 19.29 -11.36
CA SER A 138 -12.99 19.61 -10.85
C SER A 138 -12.05 18.41 -11.03
N ALA A 139 -11.81 17.64 -9.96
CA ALA A 139 -11.10 16.37 -10.00
C ALA A 139 -12.03 15.16 -10.08
N HIS A 140 -13.22 15.21 -9.45
CA HIS A 140 -14.03 14.02 -9.23
C HIS A 140 -13.17 12.85 -8.68
N PHE A 141 -12.40 13.15 -7.63
CA PHE A 141 -11.46 12.19 -7.06
C PHE A 141 -12.20 10.95 -6.56
N ARG A 142 -11.81 9.77 -7.06
CA ARG A 142 -12.48 8.48 -6.76
C ARG A 142 -11.68 7.56 -5.84
N GLY A 143 -10.63 8.10 -5.23
CA GLY A 143 -9.70 7.34 -4.40
C GLY A 143 -9.96 7.50 -2.91
N ASP A 144 -8.95 7.14 -2.13
CA ASP A 144 -8.95 7.32 -0.68
C ASP A 144 -8.02 8.48 -0.31
N LEU A 145 -8.42 9.26 0.68
CA LEU A 145 -7.62 10.35 1.25
C LEU A 145 -7.72 10.30 2.77
N TYR A 146 -6.57 10.21 3.43
CA TYR A 146 -6.41 10.31 4.88
C TYR A 146 -5.66 11.60 5.21
N LEU A 147 -6.16 12.33 6.19
CA LEU A 147 -5.65 13.64 6.61
C LEU A 147 -5.51 13.69 8.14
N PRO A 148 -4.77 14.67 8.70
CA PRO A 148 -4.67 14.80 10.13
C PRO A 148 -6.03 15.10 10.77
N VAL A 149 -6.22 14.63 12.00
CA VAL A 149 -7.33 15.08 12.85
C VAL A 149 -7.21 16.61 13.01
N PRO A 150 -8.26 17.38 12.70
CA PRO A 150 -8.19 18.84 12.79
C PRO A 150 -7.81 19.31 14.20
N GLY A 151 -6.94 20.33 14.27
CA GLY A 151 -6.50 20.95 15.52
C GLY A 151 -5.55 20.11 16.38
N VAL A 152 -5.10 18.94 15.90
CA VAL A 152 -4.11 18.11 16.60
C VAL A 152 -2.74 18.31 15.98
N SER A 153 -1.72 18.38 16.84
CA SER A 153 -0.31 18.46 16.41
C SER A 153 0.18 17.14 15.85
N LEU A 154 0.79 17.15 14.67
CA LEU A 154 1.70 16.11 14.19
C LEU A 154 3.14 16.64 14.28
N PHE A 155 4.11 15.76 14.51
CA PHE A 155 5.51 16.14 14.68
C PHE A 155 6.38 15.70 13.50
N ARG A 156 7.58 16.28 13.41
CA ARG A 156 8.55 16.02 12.35
C ARG A 156 8.70 14.52 12.06
N GLY A 157 8.59 14.16 10.79
CA GLY A 157 8.72 12.78 10.32
C GLY A 157 7.43 11.97 10.36
N SER A 158 6.39 12.39 11.08
CA SER A 158 5.09 11.73 11.07
C SER A 158 4.44 11.76 9.67
N PRO A 159 3.79 10.67 9.24
CA PRO A 159 2.83 10.73 8.15
C PRO A 159 1.77 11.80 8.42
N ALA A 160 1.63 12.73 7.48
CA ALA A 160 0.68 13.84 7.53
C ALA A 160 -0.53 13.59 6.63
N ALA A 161 -0.35 12.89 5.51
CA ALA A 161 -1.46 12.48 4.66
C ALA A 161 -1.10 11.23 3.88
N PHE A 162 -2.12 10.48 3.51
CA PHE A 162 -2.02 9.37 2.56
C PHE A 162 -3.11 9.49 1.51
N CYS A 163 -2.77 9.28 0.25
CA CYS A 163 -3.70 9.31 -0.86
C CYS A 163 -3.43 8.15 -1.83
N ARG A 164 -4.49 7.49 -2.30
CA ARG A 164 -4.39 6.53 -3.40
C ARG A 164 -5.59 6.65 -4.32
N GLY A 165 -5.37 6.43 -5.61
CA GLY A 165 -6.45 6.23 -6.57
C GLY A 165 -7.10 4.85 -6.43
N PRO A 166 -8.11 4.55 -7.26
CA PRO A 166 -8.70 3.22 -7.34
C PRO A 166 -7.66 2.13 -7.55
N ALA A 167 -7.83 0.99 -6.87
CA ALA A 167 -6.95 -0.18 -6.98
C ALA A 167 -5.45 0.11 -6.75
N GLY A 168 -5.14 1.03 -5.83
CA GLY A 168 -3.76 1.40 -5.47
C GLY A 168 -3.02 2.19 -6.56
N GLY A 169 -3.77 2.76 -7.50
CA GLY A 169 -3.21 3.61 -8.55
C GLY A 169 -2.82 5.00 -8.03
N PRO A 170 -2.14 5.81 -8.86
CA PRO A 170 -1.97 7.22 -8.56
C PRO A 170 -3.35 7.91 -8.45
N PRO A 171 -3.49 8.94 -7.61
CA PRO A 171 -4.71 9.73 -7.58
C PRO A 171 -4.97 10.37 -8.94
N GLN A 172 -6.23 10.52 -9.35
CA GLN A 172 -6.61 11.13 -10.63
C GLN A 172 -7.63 12.26 -10.42
N PRO A 173 -7.49 13.42 -11.10
CA PRO A 173 -6.34 13.89 -11.87
C PRO A 173 -5.15 14.20 -10.95
N GLU A 174 -4.03 13.53 -11.19
CA GLU A 174 -2.90 13.48 -10.24
C GLU A 174 -2.43 14.87 -9.82
N GLN A 175 -2.04 15.71 -10.79
CA GLN A 175 -1.48 17.03 -10.50
C GLN A 175 -2.42 17.92 -9.67
N PHE A 176 -3.73 17.83 -9.92
CA PHE A 176 -4.71 18.61 -9.16
C PHE A 176 -4.80 18.14 -7.71
N VAL A 177 -4.90 16.82 -7.50
CA VAL A 177 -4.99 16.24 -6.16
C VAL A 177 -3.72 16.53 -5.36
N LEU A 178 -2.54 16.32 -5.97
CA LEU A 178 -1.26 16.59 -5.31
C LEU A 178 -1.11 18.06 -4.91
N ARG A 179 -1.53 18.99 -5.78
CA ARG A 179 -1.49 20.43 -5.49
C ARG A 179 -2.44 20.77 -4.35
N ALA A 180 -3.69 20.34 -4.41
CA ALA A 180 -4.70 20.65 -3.39
C ALA A 180 -4.29 20.13 -1.99
N VAL A 181 -3.74 18.91 -1.92
CA VAL A 181 -3.23 18.34 -0.66
C VAL A 181 -2.02 19.13 -0.15
N LYS A 182 -1.09 19.52 -1.04
CA LYS A 182 0.09 20.30 -0.65
C LYS A 182 -0.28 21.71 -0.16
N GLU A 183 -1.24 22.37 -0.79
CA GLU A 183 -1.75 23.68 -0.38
C GLU A 183 -2.43 23.62 0.99
N PHE A 184 -3.14 22.52 1.29
CA PHE A 184 -3.76 22.30 2.60
C PHE A 184 -2.75 22.04 3.72
N LEU A 185 -1.70 21.26 3.45
CA LEU A 185 -0.74 20.84 4.49
C LEU A 185 0.44 21.81 4.70
N VAL A 186 0.82 22.58 3.68
CA VAL A 186 1.94 23.55 3.64
C VAL A 186 3.31 22.97 4.02
N ASP A 187 3.54 22.59 5.28
CA ASP A 187 4.82 22.22 5.90
C ASP A 187 5.12 20.71 5.88
N VAL A 188 4.98 20.13 4.68
CA VAL A 188 5.19 18.71 4.43
C VAL A 188 6.17 18.42 3.29
N SER A 189 6.70 17.21 3.27
CA SER A 189 7.57 16.68 2.23
C SER A 189 6.87 16.68 0.85
N LYS A 190 7.64 16.40 -0.20
CA LYS A 190 7.04 15.92 -1.45
C LYS A 190 6.35 14.57 -1.19
N PRO A 191 5.28 14.23 -1.94
CA PRO A 191 4.66 12.92 -1.84
C PRO A 191 5.68 11.83 -2.16
N GLN A 192 5.67 10.76 -1.38
CA GLN A 192 6.51 9.58 -1.57
C GLN A 192 5.63 8.35 -1.79
N ALA A 193 6.03 7.48 -2.72
CA ALA A 193 5.36 6.21 -2.92
C ALA A 193 5.59 5.30 -1.71
N VAL A 194 4.50 4.74 -1.17
CA VAL A 194 4.52 3.81 -0.05
C VAL A 194 3.71 2.56 -0.40
N SER A 195 4.06 1.41 0.21
CA SER A 195 3.40 0.13 -0.04
C SER A 195 2.00 0.01 0.57
N GLY A 196 1.63 0.95 1.44
CA GLY A 196 0.35 0.96 2.14
C GLY A 196 0.19 2.20 2.99
N ALA A 197 -1.06 2.51 3.35
CA ALA A 197 -1.36 3.58 4.30
C ALA A 197 -0.77 3.26 5.67
N ARG A 198 -0.32 4.30 6.38
CA ARG A 198 0.11 4.21 7.77
C ARG A 198 -0.79 5.08 8.63
N GLN A 199 -0.98 4.65 9.87
CA GLN A 199 -1.67 5.43 10.90
C GLN A 199 -0.66 5.85 11.95
N VAL A 200 -0.91 7.00 12.56
CA VAL A 200 -0.14 7.53 13.68
C VAL A 200 -1.01 7.44 14.93
N TYR A 201 -0.53 6.75 15.96
CA TYR A 201 -1.22 6.61 17.24
C TYR A 201 -0.44 7.36 18.31
N ARG A 202 -1.07 8.39 18.86
CA ARG A 202 -0.55 9.10 20.03
C ARG A 202 -0.72 8.23 21.27
N GLN A 203 0.38 7.85 21.88
CA GLN A 203 0.40 7.00 23.06
C GLN A 203 0.52 7.84 24.33
N PHE A 204 -0.20 7.40 25.35
CA PHE A 204 -0.26 8.05 26.64
C PHE A 204 0.27 7.11 27.72
N ASP A 205 0.96 7.67 28.70
CA ASP A 205 1.24 6.99 29.95
C ASP A 205 -0.06 6.96 30.76
N PHE A 206 -0.61 5.78 31.03
CA PHE A 206 -1.90 5.64 31.72
C PHE A 206 -1.87 6.16 33.15
N GLY A 207 -0.72 6.15 33.82
CA GLY A 207 -0.60 6.62 35.20
C GLY A 207 -0.66 8.14 35.33
N SER A 208 0.01 8.85 34.41
CA SER A 208 0.13 10.31 34.43
C SER A 208 -0.78 11.03 33.44
N GLY A 209 -1.39 10.31 32.49
CA GLY A 209 -2.15 10.89 31.38
C GLY A 209 -1.30 11.68 30.38
N ARG A 210 0.03 11.66 30.53
CA ARG A 210 0.95 12.43 29.67
C ARG A 210 1.16 11.71 28.34
N ILE A 211 1.38 12.50 27.30
CA ILE A 211 1.74 11.99 25.98
C ILE A 211 3.19 11.53 26.04
N VAL A 212 3.44 10.32 25.53
CA VAL A 212 4.77 9.67 25.60
C VAL A 212 5.46 9.71 24.24
N ARG A 213 4.74 9.35 23.18
CA ARG A 213 5.24 9.26 21.81
C ARG A 213 4.10 9.16 20.81
N ASP A 214 4.42 9.35 19.54
CA ASP A 214 3.57 9.01 18.41
C ASP A 214 4.11 7.72 17.76
N LEU A 215 3.31 6.65 17.75
CA LEU A 215 3.65 5.37 17.15
C LEU A 215 3.04 5.26 15.75
N VAL A 216 3.88 5.04 14.74
CA VAL A 216 3.46 4.86 13.35
C VAL A 216 3.39 3.36 13.04
N VAL A 217 2.23 2.90 12.58
CA VAL A 217 1.97 1.50 12.21
C VAL A 217 1.29 1.42 10.84
N PRO A 218 1.40 0.29 10.11
CA PRO A 218 0.53 0.01 8.96
C PRO A 218 -0.95 0.11 9.35
N LEU A 219 -1.78 0.66 8.46
CA LEU A 219 -3.21 0.85 8.74
C LEU A 219 -3.98 -0.47 8.94
N ASP A 220 -3.47 -1.57 8.38
CA ASP A 220 -4.00 -2.94 8.49
C ASP A 220 -3.41 -3.75 9.66
N ALA A 221 -2.49 -3.16 10.44
CA ALA A 221 -1.90 -3.81 11.59
C ALA A 221 -2.91 -3.99 12.75
N ALA A 222 -2.53 -4.81 13.73
CA ALA A 222 -3.29 -4.91 14.97
C ALA A 222 -3.36 -3.55 15.66
N LEU A 223 -4.55 -3.14 16.11
CA LEU A 223 -4.80 -1.81 16.66
C LEU A 223 -3.97 -1.58 17.94
N PRO A 224 -2.97 -0.68 17.93
CA PRO A 224 -2.22 -0.37 19.13
C PRO A 224 -3.04 0.53 20.06
N ALA A 225 -2.67 0.57 21.34
CA ALA A 225 -3.22 1.55 22.26
C ALA A 225 -2.80 2.97 21.84
N GLY A 226 -3.72 3.93 21.99
CA GLY A 226 -3.47 5.34 21.70
C GLY A 226 -4.62 5.99 20.92
N GLN A 227 -4.47 7.29 20.66
CA GLN A 227 -5.42 8.06 19.87
C GLN A 227 -4.95 8.13 18.40
N PRO A 228 -5.76 7.76 17.40
CA PRO A 228 -5.40 7.92 15.99
C PRO A 228 -5.28 9.42 15.65
N GLN A 229 -4.26 9.77 14.88
CA GLN A 229 -3.96 11.15 14.51
C GLN A 229 -4.29 11.45 13.04
N LEU A 230 -4.56 10.42 12.22
CA LEU A 230 -5.09 10.56 10.88
C LEU A 230 -6.52 10.02 10.82
N VAL A 231 -7.36 10.67 10.02
CA VAL A 231 -8.75 10.28 9.74
C VAL A 231 -8.96 10.10 8.26
N ALA A 232 -9.84 9.17 7.89
CA ALA A 232 -10.32 9.08 6.53
C ALA A 232 -11.18 10.33 6.23
N ALA A 233 -10.76 11.11 5.25
CA ALA A 233 -11.50 12.27 4.76
C ALA A 233 -12.34 11.92 3.52
N ILE A 234 -11.82 11.03 2.67
CA ILE A 234 -12.50 10.48 1.50
C ILE A 234 -12.20 8.97 1.43
N LEU A 235 -13.22 8.16 1.17
CA LEU A 235 -13.07 6.72 0.90
C LEU A 235 -13.79 6.37 -0.40
N GLY A 236 -13.08 5.83 -1.38
CA GLY A 236 -13.63 5.48 -2.70
C GLY A 236 -14.33 6.64 -3.40
N GLY A 237 -13.84 7.87 -3.19
CA GLY A 237 -14.47 9.10 -3.68
C GLY A 237 -15.69 9.59 -2.89
N ALA A 238 -16.09 8.91 -1.82
CA ALA A 238 -17.16 9.36 -0.93
C ALA A 238 -16.59 10.16 0.26
N PRO A 239 -17.09 11.38 0.52
CA PRO A 239 -16.67 12.16 1.68
C PRO A 239 -17.03 11.44 2.98
N GLN A 240 -16.17 11.58 3.98
CA GLN A 240 -16.36 11.00 5.30
C GLN A 240 -16.62 12.10 6.34
N ALA A 241 -17.26 11.72 7.44
CA ALA A 241 -17.44 12.62 8.58
C ALA A 241 -16.08 12.84 9.27
N VAL A 242 -15.59 14.08 9.24
CA VAL A 242 -14.37 14.50 9.94
C VAL A 242 -14.77 15.23 11.24
N PRO A 243 -14.14 14.92 12.38
CA PRO A 243 -14.46 15.60 13.63
C PRO A 243 -14.07 17.08 13.58
N LEU A 244 -14.77 17.90 14.37
CA LEU A 244 -14.39 19.28 14.60
C LEU A 244 -13.03 19.36 15.33
N PRO A 245 -12.29 20.49 15.20
CA PRO A 245 -11.01 20.67 15.86
C PRO A 245 -11.07 20.41 17.38
N ILE A 246 -10.14 19.59 17.87
CA ILE A 246 -10.04 19.29 19.30
C ILE A 246 -9.33 20.46 20.00
N ARG A 247 -10.02 21.12 20.94
CA ARG A 247 -9.46 22.25 21.69
C ARG A 247 -8.27 21.79 22.56
N GLY A 248 -7.19 22.58 22.55
CA GLY A 248 -6.01 22.37 23.42
C GLY A 248 -5.00 21.33 22.93
N MET A 249 -5.24 20.65 21.80
CA MET A 249 -4.33 19.64 21.26
C MET A 249 -3.28 20.21 20.27
N ALA A 250 -3.39 21.50 19.94
CA ALA A 250 -2.47 22.21 19.05
C ALA A 250 -1.16 22.62 19.76
N ASP A 251 -1.17 22.69 21.09
CA ASP A 251 -0.07 23.24 21.91
C ASP A 251 0.72 22.16 22.67
N VAL A 252 0.54 20.90 22.30
CA VAL A 252 1.23 19.76 22.91
C VAL A 252 2.74 19.85 22.66
N GLU A 253 3.54 19.60 23.69
CA GLU A 253 5.00 19.51 23.57
C GLU A 253 5.43 18.47 22.51
N PRO A 254 6.48 18.72 21.71
CA PRO A 254 6.99 17.74 20.77
C PRO A 254 7.31 16.40 21.44
N VAL A 255 6.88 15.31 20.80
CA VAL A 255 7.19 13.95 21.25
C VAL A 255 7.86 13.16 20.13
N GLU A 256 8.53 12.08 20.51
CA GLU A 256 9.20 11.19 19.57
C GLU A 256 8.19 10.51 18.63
N VAL A 257 8.54 10.44 17.34
CA VAL A 257 7.81 9.68 16.33
C VAL A 257 8.54 8.37 16.07
N VAL A 258 7.90 7.25 16.39
CA VAL A 258 8.50 5.90 16.32
C VAL A 258 7.78 5.06 15.28
N PHE A 259 8.51 4.51 14.30
CA PHE A 259 7.95 3.59 13.31
C PHE A 259 8.07 2.14 13.79
N GLU A 260 6.96 1.41 13.78
CA GLU A 260 6.97 -0.03 14.04
C GLU A 260 7.82 -0.74 12.98
N GLY A 261 8.81 -1.54 13.42
CA GLY A 261 9.75 -2.22 12.53
C GLY A 261 10.97 -1.39 12.10
N GLY A 262 11.17 -0.18 12.62
CA GLY A 262 12.45 0.55 12.54
C GLY A 262 12.82 1.18 11.19
N ARG A 263 11.95 1.11 10.18
CA ARG A 263 12.14 1.86 8.92
C ARG A 263 11.20 3.07 8.90
N GLY A 264 11.79 4.23 9.24
CA GLY A 264 11.23 5.55 8.98
C GLY A 264 11.20 5.81 7.49
#